data_AF-A0A9E3W8G3-F1
#
_entry.id   AF-A0A9E3W8G3-F1
#
_cell.length_a   1.000
_cell.length_b   1.000
_cell.length_c   1.000
_cell.angle_alpha   90.00
_cell.angle_beta   90.00
_cell.angle_gamma   90.00
#
_symmetry.space_group_name_H-M   'P 1'
#
loop_
_entity.id
_entity.type
_entity.pdbx_description
1 polymer ?
#
loop_
_entity_poly.entity_id
_entity_poly.type
_entity_poly.pdbx_seq_one_letter_code
_entity_poly.pdbx_strand_id
1 'polypeptide(L)'
;VYTYRGSWCAEGLRTTWESEWRVVGQQGSAYWYGDERMPAQVLSGNEGFFRPLEDVEISPDAPVDKRGGHAGCIREFVEAVRSGGTPETTASDNVKSLAMVFAAIESAQTGQSVPVRW
;
A
#
# COMPACT_ATOMS: atom_id res chain seq x y z
N VAL A 1 -10.97 -4.84 -5.81
CA VAL A 1 -10.84 -3.61 -6.66
C VAL A 1 -9.68 -2.82 -6.10
N TYR A 2 -8.78 -2.34 -6.96
CA TYR A 2 -7.69 -1.45 -6.56
C TYR A 2 -7.96 -0.06 -7.16
N THR A 3 -7.82 0.97 -6.34
CA THR A 3 -8.01 2.37 -6.74
C THR A 3 -6.84 3.18 -6.22
N TYR A 4 -6.17 3.91 -7.12
CA TYR A 4 -5.12 4.86 -6.78
C TYR A 4 -5.52 6.25 -7.23
N ARG A 5 -5.41 7.24 -6.35
CA ARG A 5 -5.70 8.64 -6.65
C ARG A 5 -4.56 9.51 -6.14
N GLY A 6 -3.88 10.19 -7.06
CA GLY A 6 -2.84 11.17 -6.74
C GLY A 6 -3.18 12.53 -7.31
N SER A 7 -2.84 13.60 -6.59
CA SER A 7 -2.89 14.97 -7.09
C SER A 7 -1.71 15.77 -6.52
N TRP A 8 -0.93 16.39 -7.41
CA TRP A 8 0.16 17.29 -7.03
C TRP A 8 -0.26 18.77 -7.05
N CYS A 9 -1.44 19.07 -7.58
CA CYS A 9 -1.94 20.44 -7.76
C CYS A 9 -3.17 20.75 -6.91
N ALA A 10 -3.52 19.88 -5.96
CA ALA A 10 -4.57 20.17 -5.00
C ALA A 10 -4.11 21.25 -4.01
N GLU A 11 -4.88 22.33 -3.90
CA GLU A 11 -4.70 23.37 -2.89
C GLU A 11 -5.41 22.95 -1.59
N GLY A 12 -4.65 22.91 -0.47
CA GLY A 12 -5.17 22.45 0.82
C GLY A 12 -5.38 20.92 0.91
N LEU A 13 -5.63 20.44 2.14
CA LEU A 13 -6.02 19.05 2.44
C LEU A 13 -5.18 17.97 1.73
N ARG A 14 -3.86 18.15 1.72
CA ARG A 14 -2.95 17.17 1.13
C ARG A 14 -2.91 15.92 2.01
N THR A 15 -2.87 14.76 1.36
CA THR A 15 -2.50 13.51 2.04
C THR A 15 -1.06 13.61 2.55
N THR A 16 -0.74 12.79 3.55
CA THR A 16 0.64 12.57 4.00
C THR A 16 1.52 12.02 2.86
N TRP A 17 2.84 12.05 3.06
CA TRP A 17 3.79 11.46 2.10
C TRP A 17 3.53 9.96 1.91
N GLU A 18 3.14 9.32 3.00
CA GLU A 18 2.79 7.92 3.14
C GLU A 18 1.47 7.56 2.47
N SER A 19 0.70 8.56 2.00
CA SER A 19 -0.64 8.41 1.44
C SER A 19 -1.70 7.93 2.45
N GLU A 20 -2.94 7.89 1.98
CA GLU A 20 -4.07 7.29 2.67
C GLU A 20 -4.34 5.91 2.09
N TRP A 21 -4.38 4.89 2.95
CA TRP A 21 -4.60 3.50 2.56
C TRP A 21 -5.85 2.95 3.22
N ARG A 22 -6.66 2.26 2.42
CA ARG A 22 -7.78 1.45 2.89
C ARG A 22 -7.68 0.07 2.26
N VAL A 23 -7.61 -0.95 3.11
CA VAL A 23 -7.61 -2.35 2.69
C VAL A 23 -8.89 -2.99 3.18
N VAL A 24 -9.65 -3.60 2.26
CA VAL A 24 -10.89 -4.30 2.58
C VAL A 24 -10.70 -5.79 2.31
N GLY A 25 -10.83 -6.59 3.36
CA GLY A 25 -10.76 -8.04 3.31
C GLY A 25 -12.12 -8.69 3.53
N GLN A 26 -12.16 -10.02 3.47
CA GLN A 26 -13.40 -10.79 3.69
C GLN A 26 -13.91 -10.72 5.14
N GLN A 27 -13.03 -10.41 6.09
CA GLN A 27 -13.35 -10.43 7.52
C GLN A 27 -13.31 -9.04 8.17
N GLY A 28 -13.06 -7.98 7.40
CA GLY A 28 -12.86 -6.67 7.99
C GLY A 28 -12.19 -5.68 7.06
N SER A 29 -11.83 -4.53 7.60
CA SER A 29 -11.08 -3.49 6.90
C SER A 29 -10.03 -2.87 7.81
N ALA A 30 -8.93 -2.44 7.20
CA ALA A 30 -7.91 -1.65 7.87
C ALA A 30 -7.73 -0.32 7.13
N TYR A 31 -7.45 0.72 7.90
CA TYR A 31 -7.21 2.06 7.41
C TYR A 31 -5.92 2.61 7.99
N TRP A 32 -5.17 3.33 7.17
CA TRP A 32 -3.92 3.95 7.57
C TRP A 32 -3.77 5.32 6.88
N TYR A 33 -3.46 6.36 7.65
CA TYR A 33 -3.33 7.74 7.15
C TYR A 33 -1.94 8.30 7.45
N GLY A 34 -0.88 7.57 7.12
CA GLY A 34 0.50 8.00 7.32
C GLY A 34 0.87 8.37 8.76
N ASP A 35 0.05 8.00 9.74
CA ASP A 35 0.22 8.23 11.16
C ASP A 35 0.46 6.91 11.89
N GLU A 36 0.70 6.98 13.20
CA GLU A 36 0.90 5.79 14.04
C GLU A 36 -0.39 5.00 14.26
N ARG A 37 -1.56 5.58 13.98
CA ARG A 37 -2.85 4.93 14.21
C ARG A 37 -3.26 4.16 12.97
N MET A 38 -3.48 2.86 13.14
CA MET A 38 -3.99 2.01 12.08
C MET A 38 -5.34 1.41 12.53
N PRO A 39 -6.44 2.19 12.46
CA PRO A 39 -7.74 1.67 12.85
C PRO A 39 -8.14 0.49 11.95
N ALA A 40 -8.60 -0.58 12.58
CA ALA A 40 -9.19 -1.72 11.88
C ALA A 40 -10.48 -2.16 12.56
N GLN A 41 -11.34 -2.73 11.74
CA GLN A 41 -12.59 -3.32 12.18
C GLN A 41 -12.73 -4.72 11.60
N VAL A 42 -13.19 -5.66 12.41
CA VAL A 42 -13.45 -7.04 12.00
C VAL A 42 -14.92 -7.40 12.22
N LEU A 43 -15.40 -8.40 11.49
CA LEU A 43 -16.76 -8.90 11.64
C LEU A 43 -16.91 -9.60 13.00
N SER A 44 -17.82 -9.11 13.83
CA SER A 44 -18.19 -9.72 15.12
C SER A 44 -19.45 -10.59 15.05
N GLY A 45 -20.03 -10.75 13.85
CA GLY A 45 -21.19 -11.61 13.61
C GLY A 45 -21.39 -11.94 12.12
N ASN A 46 -22.29 -12.89 11.84
CA ASN A 46 -22.50 -13.46 10.50
C ASN A 46 -23.88 -13.21 9.89
N GLU A 47 -24.74 -12.46 10.57
CA GLU A 47 -26.12 -12.19 10.14
C GLU A 47 -26.34 -10.71 9.77
N GLY A 48 -27.34 -10.46 8.93
CA GLY A 48 -27.75 -9.11 8.50
C GLY A 48 -27.08 -8.60 7.22
N PHE A 49 -27.65 -7.53 6.65
CA PHE A 49 -27.10 -6.86 5.46
C PHE A 49 -25.83 -6.06 5.81
N PHE A 50 -25.89 -5.29 6.91
CA PHE A 50 -24.71 -4.73 7.57
C PHE A 50 -24.41 -5.62 8.78
N ARG A 51 -23.45 -6.52 8.61
CA ARG A 51 -23.00 -7.41 9.68
C ARG A 51 -22.34 -6.58 10.80
N PRO A 52 -22.51 -6.98 12.07
CA PRO A 52 -21.89 -6.25 13.17
C PRO A 52 -20.36 -6.29 13.07
N LEU A 53 -19.73 -5.21 13.51
CA LEU A 53 -18.29 -4.99 13.49
C LEU A 53 -17.79 -4.71 14.91
N GLU A 54 -16.52 -5.02 15.16
CA GLU A 54 -15.80 -4.61 16.36
C GLU A 54 -14.48 -3.95 15.96
N ASP A 55 -14.08 -2.94 16.72
CA ASP A 55 -12.77 -2.28 16.56
C ASP A 55 -11.69 -3.20 17.11
N VAL A 56 -10.58 -3.31 16.38
CA VAL A 56 -9.41 -4.08 16.81
C VAL A 56 -8.17 -3.18 16.83
N GLU A 57 -7.37 -3.33 17.87
CA GLU A 57 -6.05 -2.73 17.91
C GLU A 57 -5.10 -3.57 17.05
N ILE A 58 -4.45 -2.92 16.08
CA ILE A 58 -3.35 -3.55 15.35
C ILE A 58 -2.08 -3.32 16.15
N SER A 59 -1.43 -4.41 16.59
CA SER A 59 -0.19 -4.28 17.33
C SER A 59 0.85 -3.51 16.51
N PRO A 60 1.50 -2.50 17.09
CA PRO A 60 2.59 -1.78 16.45
C PRO A 60 3.89 -2.59 16.41
N ASP A 61 3.88 -3.86 16.84
CA ASP A 61 5.02 -4.78 16.78
C ASP A 61 5.40 -5.11 15.33
N ALA A 62 5.91 -4.11 14.61
CA ALA A 62 6.73 -4.33 13.45
C ALA A 62 7.91 -5.21 13.88
N PRO A 63 8.36 -6.15 13.02
CA PRO A 63 9.57 -6.92 13.30
C PRO A 63 10.69 -5.99 13.76
N VAL A 64 11.32 -6.28 14.90
CA VAL A 64 12.32 -5.40 15.55
C VAL A 64 13.52 -5.12 14.61
N ASP A 65 13.74 -6.03 13.68
CA ASP A 65 14.75 -5.94 12.65
C ASP A 65 14.34 -5.07 11.45
N LYS A 66 13.07 -4.70 11.26
CA LYS A 66 12.61 -3.81 10.19
C LYS A 66 12.68 -2.33 10.64
N ARG A 67 13.45 -1.53 9.89
CA ARG A 67 13.44 -0.07 9.98
C ARG A 67 12.61 0.45 8.82
N GLY A 68 11.68 1.36 9.09
CA GLY A 68 10.87 2.00 8.06
C GLY A 68 11.64 3.06 7.25
N GLY A 69 11.04 3.48 6.14
CA GLY A 69 11.53 4.58 5.30
C GLY A 69 12.95 4.37 4.75
N HIS A 70 13.63 5.48 4.45
CA HIS A 70 14.96 5.44 3.81
C HIS A 70 16.03 4.71 4.62
N ALA A 71 15.98 4.78 5.96
CA ALA A 71 16.95 4.09 6.81
C ALA A 71 16.87 2.56 6.66
N GLY A 72 15.64 2.03 6.50
CA GLY A 72 15.41 0.62 6.15
C GLY A 72 16.03 0.24 4.82
N CYS A 73 15.68 1.00 3.77
CA CYS A 73 16.16 0.77 2.41
C CYS A 73 17.69 0.80 2.31
N ILE A 74 18.34 1.80 2.93
CA ILE A 74 19.81 1.94 2.89
C ILE A 74 20.47 0.78 3.61
N ARG A 75 19.96 0.39 4.79
CA ARG A 75 20.52 -0.73 5.54
C ARG A 75 20.40 -2.03 4.76
N GLU A 76 19.23 -2.32 4.20
CA GLU A 76 18.99 -3.53 3.41
C GLU A 76 19.86 -3.58 2.15
N PHE A 77 20.03 -2.44 1.47
CA PHE A 77 20.96 -2.32 0.35
C PHE A 77 22.40 -2.64 0.77
N VAL A 78 22.89 -2.05 1.86
CA VAL A 78 24.25 -2.28 2.37
C VAL A 78 24.44 -3.75 2.78
N GLU A 79 23.42 -4.36 3.38
CA GLU A 79 23.43 -5.78 3.74
C GLU A 79 23.54 -6.65 2.48
N ALA A 80 22.64 -6.49 1.50
CA ALA A 80 22.67 -7.24 0.26
C ALA A 80 24.00 -7.11 -0.50
N VAL A 81 24.63 -5.93 -0.47
CA VAL A 81 25.97 -5.71 -1.07
C VAL A 81 27.07 -6.47 -0.32
N ARG A 82 26.98 -6.60 1.00
CA ARG A 82 28.03 -7.20 1.84
C ARG A 82 27.91 -8.72 1.96
N SER A 83 26.70 -9.22 2.21
CA SER A 83 26.43 -10.63 2.48
C SER A 83 25.84 -11.37 1.27
N GLY A 84 25.51 -10.65 0.19
CA GLY A 84 24.72 -11.19 -0.91
C GLY A 84 23.23 -11.28 -0.55
N GLY A 85 22.44 -11.86 -1.45
CA GLY A 85 20.99 -11.98 -1.28
C GLY A 85 20.19 -10.93 -2.05
N THR A 86 18.87 -11.01 -1.93
CA THR A 86 17.93 -10.16 -2.66
C THR A 86 17.18 -9.27 -1.66
N PRO A 87 17.29 -7.93 -1.75
CA PRO A 87 16.50 -7.05 -0.91
C PRO A 87 15.01 -7.20 -1.20
N GLU A 88 14.16 -6.83 -0.25
CA GLU A 88 12.71 -6.81 -0.35
C GLU A 88 12.24 -6.02 -1.58
N THR A 89 12.94 -4.92 -1.90
CA THR A 89 12.63 -4.08 -3.06
C THR A 89 13.78 -4.10 -4.07
N THR A 90 13.64 -4.89 -5.14
CA THR A 90 14.59 -4.92 -6.26
C THR A 90 14.16 -4.02 -7.41
N ALA A 91 15.11 -3.49 -8.17
CA ALA A 91 14.82 -2.73 -9.38
C ALA A 91 14.04 -3.54 -10.42
N SER A 92 14.24 -4.85 -10.49
CA SER A 92 13.47 -5.74 -11.38
C SER A 92 11.99 -5.80 -11.03
N ASP A 93 11.62 -5.70 -9.75
CA ASP A 93 10.20 -5.72 -9.36
C ASP A 93 9.48 -4.44 -9.80
N ASN A 94 10.20 -3.31 -9.90
CA ASN A 94 9.67 -2.04 -10.40
C ASN A 94 9.20 -2.09 -11.87
N VAL A 95 9.61 -3.09 -12.65
CA VAL A 95 9.14 -3.28 -14.04
C VAL A 95 7.61 -3.43 -14.08
N LYS A 96 7.03 -4.10 -13.09
CA LYS A 96 5.57 -4.27 -12.98
C LYS A 96 4.86 -2.94 -12.73
N SER A 97 5.42 -2.10 -11.87
CA SER A 97 4.90 -0.76 -11.59
C SER A 97 4.97 0.14 -12.83
N LEU A 98 6.06 0.07 -13.60
CA LEU A 98 6.19 0.81 -14.84
C LEU A 98 5.18 0.35 -15.91
N ALA A 99 4.97 -0.97 -16.04
CA ALA A 99 3.96 -1.52 -16.92
C ALA A 99 2.54 -1.05 -16.56
N MET A 100 2.22 -0.96 -15.27
CA MET A 100 0.96 -0.39 -14.80
C MET A 100 0.81 1.08 -15.24
N VAL A 101 1.86 1.90 -15.09
CA VAL A 101 1.84 3.32 -15.51
C VAL A 101 1.63 3.45 -17.01
N PHE A 102 2.31 2.66 -17.85
CA PHE A 102 2.11 2.72 -19.30
C PHE A 102 0.69 2.31 -19.71
N ALA A 103 0.15 1.25 -19.12
CA ALA A 103 -1.23 0.85 -19.37
C ALA A 103 -2.24 1.94 -18.94
N ALA A 104 -1.99 2.63 -17.82
CA ALA A 104 -2.83 3.73 -17.37
C ALA A 104 -2.78 4.94 -18.33
N ILE A 105 -1.60 5.27 -18.88
CA ILE A 105 -1.44 6.32 -19.89
C ILE A 105 -2.21 5.97 -21.16
N GLU A 106 -2.06 4.74 -21.66
CA GLU A 106 -2.78 4.26 -22.84
C GLU A 106 -4.29 4.27 -22.61
N SER A 107 -4.75 3.83 -21.44
CA SER A 107 -6.16 3.87 -21.05
C SER A 107 -6.71 5.30 -21.06
N ALA A 108 -5.95 6.27 -20.52
CA ALA A 108 -6.36 7.67 -20.52
C ALA A 108 -6.42 8.28 -21.93
N GLN A 109 -5.49 7.91 -22.82
CA GLN A 109 -5.46 8.41 -24.20
C GLN A 109 -6.59 7.82 -25.07
N THR A 110 -6.96 6.57 -24.83
CA THR A 110 -7.93 5.84 -25.66
C THR A 110 -9.35 5.86 -25.08
N GLY A 111 -9.49 6.15 -23.78
CA GLY A 111 -10.75 6.05 -23.06
C GLY A 111 -11.24 4.60 -22.89
N GLN A 112 -10.36 3.60 -22.99
CA GLN A 112 -10.68 2.18 -22.92
C GLN A 112 -9.96 1.49 -21.76
N SER A 113 -10.46 0.32 -21.35
CA SER A 113 -9.75 -0.55 -20.41
C SER A 113 -8.58 -1.21 -21.10
N VAL A 114 -7.38 -1.11 -20.51
CA VAL A 114 -6.14 -1.66 -21.07
C VAL A 114 -5.57 -2.70 -20.10
N PRO A 115 -5.27 -3.94 -20.54
CA PRO A 115 -4.62 -4.93 -19.69
C PRO A 115 -3.14 -4.57 -19.45
N VAL A 116 -2.69 -4.69 -18.19
CA VAL A 116 -1.28 -4.53 -17.84
C VAL A 116 -0.47 -5.74 -18.33
N ARG A 117 0.66 -5.49 -19.00
CA ARG A 117 1.57 -6.53 -19.55
C ARG A 117 3.02 -6.18 -19.17
N TRP A 118 3.80 -7.16 -18.69
CA TRP A 118 5.19 -7.00 -18.27
C TRP A 118 5.99 -8.29 -18.48
#